data_AF-A0AAW8JJE8-F1
#
_entry.id   AF-A0AAW8JJE8-F1
#
_cell.length_a   1.000
_cell.length_b   1.000
_cell.length_c   1.000
_cell.angle_alpha   90.00
_cell.angle_beta   90.00
_cell.angle_gamma   90.00
#
_symmetry.space_group_name_H-M   'P 1'
#
loop_
_entity.id
_entity.type
_entity.pdbx_description
1 polymer ?
#
loop_
_entity_poly.entity_id
_entity_poly.type
_entity_poly.pdbx_seq_one_letter_code
_entity_poly.pdbx_strand_id
1 'polypeptide(L)'
;MLKSNQNHLKNMLSASLIALSLLSPLSIHTAQAANNMSNTQISPFQLVQITQNIKLNMAQRNLSANEKNLYRKLYDIANNTPSLYNPAIQSPTEQYEHIRKQIRQQFVTVKQLAAQTYGSNAQQKNLLATNAFILIYYDALSRKNPNFYWPNLGVFVANDVRSNYALTFSLSNALDPLKLSNSQNIMIAGKNIPTLQNTIMQANQALIQGQADVMADIGGLSILHQHYDSAELATVLSPYGANLRKAFLLQKVADEYAKSKGNTDKQFKRLATDAAIGFGIHEQEKILQPMWDQALMRDFAKINDFILSLSLENVGLRGDIFIGVNKFKLIFTPYLIIRAPLSATNLASLQDRIAIARNGFTVLNEWKSNPAYSRWIPIYQSQIGQGEGLYEPIGAR
;
A
#
# COMPACT_ATOMS: atom_id res chain seq x y z
N MET A 1 -19.74 27.45 -39.70
CA MET A 1 -19.74 26.45 -38.62
C MET A 1 -18.41 25.72 -38.36
N LEU A 2 -17.32 25.99 -39.10
CA LEU A 2 -16.00 25.36 -38.87
C LEU A 2 -14.97 26.23 -38.11
N LYS A 3 -15.26 27.51 -37.84
CA LYS A 3 -14.37 28.40 -37.06
C LYS A 3 -14.62 28.40 -35.54
N SER A 4 -15.78 27.88 -35.08
CA SER A 4 -16.15 27.89 -33.65
C SER A 4 -15.47 26.76 -32.84
N ASN A 5 -15.12 25.64 -33.48
CA ASN A 5 -14.49 24.50 -32.80
C ASN A 5 -12.97 24.63 -32.61
N GLN A 6 -12.30 25.52 -33.35
CA GLN A 6 -10.87 25.77 -33.16
C GLN A 6 -10.58 26.64 -31.93
N ASN A 7 -11.51 27.53 -31.53
CA ASN A 7 -11.34 28.37 -30.35
C ASN A 7 -11.55 27.59 -29.04
N HIS A 8 -12.41 26.57 -29.02
CA HIS A 8 -12.56 25.70 -27.84
C HIS A 8 -11.36 24.79 -27.60
N LEU A 9 -10.75 24.24 -28.66
CA LEU A 9 -9.54 23.43 -28.54
C LEU A 9 -8.33 24.28 -28.10
N LYS A 10 -8.20 25.51 -28.63
CA LYS A 10 -7.16 26.45 -28.19
C LYS A 10 -7.32 26.85 -26.72
N ASN A 11 -8.54 27.13 -26.25
CA ASN A 11 -8.76 27.48 -24.85
C ASN A 11 -8.53 26.30 -23.89
N MET A 12 -8.78 25.04 -24.30
CA MET A 12 -8.40 23.87 -23.50
C MET A 12 -6.89 23.61 -23.48
N LEU A 13 -6.19 23.81 -24.61
CA LEU A 13 -4.73 23.71 -24.67
C LEU A 13 -4.03 24.84 -23.89
N SER A 14 -4.57 26.05 -23.90
CA SER A 14 -4.06 27.18 -23.12
C SER A 14 -4.30 27.00 -21.61
N ALA A 15 -5.40 26.36 -21.20
CA ALA A 15 -5.63 25.99 -19.79
C ALA A 15 -4.70 24.85 -19.32
N SER A 16 -4.26 23.95 -20.21
CA SER A 16 -3.24 22.93 -19.90
C SER A 16 -1.81 23.47 -19.90
N LEU A 17 -1.53 24.56 -20.64
CA LEU A 17 -0.19 25.19 -20.68
C LEU A 17 0.05 26.17 -19.54
N ILE A 18 -0.99 26.77 -18.96
CA ILE A 18 -0.86 27.64 -17.76
C ILE A 18 -0.77 26.81 -16.46
N ALA A 19 -1.13 25.53 -16.49
CA ALA A 19 -0.86 24.58 -15.39
C ALA A 19 0.60 24.08 -15.36
N LEU A 20 1.43 24.41 -16.36
CA LEU A 20 2.85 24.01 -16.42
C LEU A 20 3.84 25.11 -16.00
N SER A 21 3.39 26.32 -15.65
CA SER A 21 4.26 27.44 -15.29
C SER A 21 4.26 27.83 -13.81
N LEU A 22 3.83 26.94 -12.91
CA LEU A 22 4.10 27.04 -11.46
C LEU A 22 5.16 26.02 -11.01
N LEU A 23 6.11 25.71 -11.89
CA LEU A 23 7.44 25.29 -11.46
C LEU A 23 8.14 26.54 -10.91
N SER A 24 7.78 26.92 -9.68
CA SER A 24 8.66 27.73 -8.85
C SER A 24 10.05 27.07 -8.86
N PRO A 25 11.14 27.85 -8.94
CA PRO A 25 12.48 27.30 -8.99
C PRO A 25 12.63 26.38 -7.77
N LEU A 26 12.93 25.12 -8.06
CA LEU A 26 13.50 24.19 -7.09
C LEU A 26 14.57 24.97 -6.35
N SER A 27 14.31 25.31 -5.09
CA SER A 27 15.39 25.65 -4.17
C SER A 27 16.34 24.48 -4.26
N ILE A 28 17.50 24.74 -4.85
CA ILE A 28 18.64 23.86 -4.82
C ILE A 28 19.02 23.80 -3.35
N HIS A 29 18.37 22.92 -2.60
CA HIS A 29 18.98 22.34 -1.42
C HIS A 29 20.08 21.45 -1.95
N THR A 30 21.20 22.11 -2.22
CA THR A 30 22.53 21.54 -2.39
C THR A 30 22.68 20.38 -1.42
N ALA A 31 22.75 19.16 -1.96
CA ALA A 31 23.67 18.09 -1.58
C ALA A 31 24.21 18.09 -0.13
N GLN A 32 23.35 18.25 0.87
CA GLN A 32 23.72 18.18 2.29
C GLN A 32 22.97 17.08 3.06
N ALA A 33 22.10 16.31 2.39
CA ALA A 33 21.48 15.11 2.97
C ALA A 33 22.20 13.79 2.63
N ALA A 34 23.27 13.80 1.83
CA ALA A 34 23.99 12.58 1.43
C ALA A 34 25.20 12.23 2.33
N ASN A 35 25.54 13.06 3.33
CA ASN A 35 26.78 12.90 4.10
C ASN A 35 26.69 11.99 5.34
N ASN A 36 25.56 11.32 5.60
CA ASN A 36 25.44 10.37 6.72
C ASN A 36 25.40 8.89 6.31
N MET A 37 25.55 8.54 5.03
CA MET A 37 25.82 7.15 4.63
C MET A 37 27.32 6.91 4.51
N SER A 38 28.02 6.99 5.65
CA SER A 38 29.47 6.84 5.80
C SER A 38 30.05 5.46 5.39
N ASN A 39 29.26 4.55 4.80
CA ASN A 39 29.68 3.18 4.47
C ASN A 39 29.25 2.72 3.06
N THR A 40 29.09 3.62 2.08
CA THR A 40 28.82 3.23 0.68
C THR A 40 30.10 3.34 -0.16
N GLN A 41 30.60 2.21 -0.67
CA GLN A 41 31.81 2.11 -1.48
C GLN A 41 31.43 1.76 -2.93
N ILE A 42 30.83 2.71 -3.65
CA ILE A 42 30.42 2.56 -5.04
C ILE A 42 30.97 3.70 -5.90
N SER A 43 31.55 3.38 -7.06
CA SER A 43 32.01 4.41 -8.01
C SER A 43 30.83 5.08 -8.73
N PRO A 44 30.99 6.31 -9.24
CA PRO A 44 29.96 6.97 -10.03
C PRO A 44 29.49 6.16 -11.24
N PHE A 45 30.42 5.45 -11.91
CA PHE A 45 30.08 4.59 -13.06
C PHE A 45 29.18 3.42 -12.64
N GLN A 46 29.54 2.71 -11.57
CA GLN A 46 28.71 1.62 -11.01
C GLN A 46 27.34 2.14 -10.56
N LEU A 47 27.27 3.36 -10.02
CA LEU A 47 26.02 4.01 -9.63
C LEU A 47 25.08 4.26 -10.81
N VAL A 48 25.64 4.76 -11.92
CA VAL A 48 24.90 4.94 -13.18
C VAL A 48 24.40 3.59 -13.70
N GLN A 49 25.24 2.56 -13.67
CA GLN A 49 24.85 1.20 -14.09
C GLN A 49 23.70 0.65 -13.25
N ILE A 50 23.77 0.75 -11.91
CA ILE A 50 22.67 0.34 -11.02
C ILE A 50 21.39 1.10 -11.39
N THR A 51 21.48 2.41 -11.56
CA THR A 51 20.31 3.26 -11.84
C THR A 51 19.65 2.89 -13.17
N GLN A 52 20.45 2.66 -14.22
CA GLN A 52 19.97 2.20 -15.52
C GLN A 52 19.32 0.81 -15.41
N ASN A 53 19.97 -0.12 -14.71
CA ASN A 53 19.46 -1.48 -14.51
C ASN A 53 18.16 -1.49 -13.70
N ILE A 54 18.01 -0.64 -12.69
CA ILE A 54 16.74 -0.47 -11.95
C ILE A 54 15.64 -0.06 -12.92
N LYS A 55 15.87 0.95 -13.76
CA LYS A 55 14.88 1.42 -14.74
C LYS A 55 14.47 0.31 -15.72
N LEU A 56 15.44 -0.44 -16.24
CA LEU A 56 15.19 -1.58 -17.11
C LEU A 56 14.40 -2.69 -16.41
N ASN A 57 14.74 -3.01 -15.16
CA ASN A 57 14.07 -4.05 -14.38
C ASN A 57 12.67 -3.64 -13.91
N MET A 58 12.39 -2.35 -13.80
CA MET A 58 11.07 -1.79 -13.51
C MET A 58 10.13 -1.80 -14.71
N ALA A 59 10.61 -2.15 -15.91
CA ALA A 59 9.75 -2.35 -17.07
C ALA A 59 8.65 -3.37 -16.75
N GLN A 60 7.43 -3.04 -17.19
CA GLN A 60 6.23 -3.80 -16.87
C GLN A 60 5.96 -4.83 -17.95
N ARG A 61 5.68 -6.07 -17.55
CA ARG A 61 5.27 -7.13 -18.48
C ARG A 61 3.77 -7.37 -18.43
N ASN A 62 3.29 -8.12 -19.42
CA ASN A 62 1.95 -8.69 -19.38
C ASN A 62 1.94 -10.01 -18.59
N LEU A 63 0.82 -10.28 -17.93
CA LEU A 63 0.56 -11.57 -17.31
C LEU A 63 0.32 -12.65 -18.38
N SER A 64 0.91 -13.81 -18.16
CA SER A 64 0.62 -15.06 -18.87
C SER A 64 -0.78 -15.59 -18.52
N ALA A 65 -1.27 -16.59 -19.27
CA ALA A 65 -2.57 -17.21 -19.02
C ALA A 65 -2.67 -17.84 -17.62
N ASN A 66 -1.61 -18.52 -17.16
CA ASN A 66 -1.57 -19.13 -15.84
C ASN A 66 -1.62 -18.09 -14.72
N GLU A 67 -0.94 -16.96 -14.89
CA GLU A 67 -0.94 -15.87 -13.92
C GLU A 67 -2.31 -15.17 -13.86
N LYS A 68 -2.95 -14.96 -15.02
CA LYS A 68 -4.33 -14.46 -15.06
C LYS A 68 -5.29 -15.41 -14.34
N ASN A 69 -5.11 -16.72 -14.52
CA ASN A 69 -5.92 -17.73 -13.83
C ASN A 69 -5.67 -17.72 -12.31
N LEU A 70 -4.41 -17.56 -11.88
CA LEU A 70 -4.08 -17.37 -10.46
C LEU A 70 -4.83 -16.16 -9.90
N TYR A 71 -4.73 -14.98 -10.55
CA TYR A 71 -5.35 -13.75 -10.04
C TYR A 71 -6.88 -13.84 -9.97
N ARG A 72 -7.51 -14.59 -10.89
CA ARG A 72 -8.93 -14.93 -10.79
C ARG A 72 -9.25 -15.76 -9.54
N LYS A 73 -8.46 -16.79 -9.24
CA LYS A 73 -8.63 -17.57 -8.00
C LYS A 73 -8.43 -16.70 -6.75
N LEU A 74 -7.45 -15.78 -6.77
CA LEU A 74 -7.24 -14.83 -5.68
C LEU A 74 -8.48 -13.93 -5.49
N TYR A 75 -9.04 -13.44 -6.60
CA TYR A 75 -10.30 -12.70 -6.62
C TYR A 75 -11.45 -13.48 -5.99
N ASP A 76 -11.63 -14.74 -6.40
CA ASP A 76 -12.72 -15.58 -5.88
C ASP A 76 -12.57 -15.83 -4.37
N ILE A 77 -11.36 -16.11 -3.88
CA ILE A 77 -11.09 -16.32 -2.46
C ILE A 77 -11.38 -15.04 -1.65
N ALA A 78 -10.86 -13.89 -2.09
CA ALA A 78 -11.06 -12.61 -1.41
C ALA A 78 -12.55 -12.19 -1.41
N ASN A 79 -13.28 -12.52 -2.46
CA ASN A 79 -14.71 -12.26 -2.58
C ASN A 79 -15.59 -13.34 -1.93
N ASN A 80 -15.03 -14.35 -1.26
CA ASN A 80 -15.81 -15.30 -0.45
C ASN A 80 -15.81 -14.94 1.05
N THR A 81 -16.05 -13.66 1.38
CA THR A 81 -16.12 -13.21 2.78
C THR A 81 -17.27 -13.81 3.60
N PRO A 82 -18.46 -14.15 3.05
CA PRO A 82 -19.54 -14.72 3.87
C PRO A 82 -19.17 -16.05 4.52
N SER A 83 -18.28 -16.85 3.89
CA SER A 83 -17.84 -18.13 4.45
C SER A 83 -16.90 -17.99 5.66
N LEU A 84 -16.51 -16.77 6.02
CA LEU A 84 -15.63 -16.51 7.15
C LEU A 84 -16.40 -16.30 8.46
N TYR A 85 -17.69 -15.97 8.35
CA TYR A 85 -18.58 -15.86 9.49
C TYR A 85 -19.24 -17.21 9.78
N ASN A 86 -19.32 -17.59 11.06
CA ASN A 86 -19.95 -18.85 11.48
C ASN A 86 -21.11 -18.56 12.44
N PRO A 87 -22.38 -18.66 11.99
CA PRO A 87 -23.54 -18.34 12.83
C PRO A 87 -23.71 -19.27 14.05
N ALA A 88 -23.00 -20.41 14.11
CA ALA A 88 -23.01 -21.29 15.26
C ALA A 88 -22.16 -20.76 16.44
N ILE A 89 -21.25 -19.81 16.19
CA ILE A 89 -20.44 -19.18 17.24
C ILE A 89 -21.17 -17.93 17.74
N GLN A 90 -21.64 -17.97 18.98
CA GLN A 90 -22.46 -16.89 19.54
C GLN A 90 -21.64 -15.76 20.15
N SER A 91 -20.48 -16.06 20.73
CA SER A 91 -19.60 -15.07 21.35
C SER A 91 -18.92 -14.19 20.29
N PRO A 92 -19.09 -12.86 20.29
CA PRO A 92 -18.43 -11.97 19.33
C PRO A 92 -16.90 -12.10 19.34
N THR A 93 -16.30 -12.31 20.51
CA THR A 93 -14.85 -12.49 20.67
C THR A 93 -14.37 -13.81 20.06
N GLU A 94 -15.11 -14.91 20.27
CA GLU A 94 -14.78 -16.20 19.64
C GLU A 94 -14.99 -16.14 18.12
N GLN A 95 -16.05 -15.47 17.67
CA GLN A 95 -16.33 -15.26 16.25
C GLN A 95 -15.24 -14.41 15.60
N TYR A 96 -14.73 -13.40 16.30
CA TYR A 96 -13.59 -12.61 15.86
C TYR A 96 -12.34 -13.47 15.65
N GLU A 97 -11.94 -14.26 16.65
CA GLU A 97 -10.79 -15.16 16.52
C GLU A 97 -10.97 -16.23 15.44
N HIS A 98 -12.19 -16.73 15.26
CA HIS A 98 -12.53 -17.62 14.16
C HIS A 98 -12.28 -16.95 12.80
N ILE A 99 -12.80 -15.75 12.58
CA ILE A 99 -12.60 -15.00 11.34
C ILE A 99 -11.11 -14.77 11.09
N ARG A 100 -10.36 -14.31 12.09
CA ARG A 100 -8.89 -14.10 11.99
C ARG A 100 -8.18 -15.38 11.54
N LYS A 101 -8.53 -16.51 12.14
CA LYS A 101 -7.98 -17.82 11.78
C LYS A 101 -8.30 -18.20 10.33
N GLN A 102 -9.54 -18.00 9.89
CA GLN A 102 -9.93 -18.29 8.50
C GLN A 102 -9.22 -17.37 7.50
N ILE A 103 -9.07 -16.08 7.79
CA ILE A 103 -8.31 -15.16 6.94
C ILE A 103 -6.85 -15.62 6.83
N ARG A 104 -6.20 -15.96 7.95
CA ARG A 104 -4.83 -16.52 7.94
C ARG A 104 -4.74 -17.79 7.09
N GLN A 105 -5.75 -18.66 7.15
CA GLN A 105 -5.82 -19.86 6.30
C GLN A 105 -5.94 -19.51 4.81
N GLN A 106 -6.73 -18.50 4.44
CA GLN A 106 -6.78 -18.02 3.06
C GLN A 106 -5.41 -17.55 2.57
N PHE A 107 -4.64 -16.83 3.40
CA PHE A 107 -3.26 -16.45 3.08
C PHE A 107 -2.33 -17.65 2.85
N VAL A 108 -2.48 -18.73 3.64
CA VAL A 108 -1.73 -19.97 3.42
C VAL A 108 -2.08 -20.57 2.04
N THR A 109 -3.37 -20.66 1.71
CA THR A 109 -3.83 -21.16 0.41
C THR A 109 -3.32 -20.30 -0.74
N VAL A 110 -3.33 -18.98 -0.61
CA VAL A 110 -2.81 -18.05 -1.63
C VAL A 110 -1.32 -18.24 -1.86
N LYS A 111 -0.52 -18.38 -0.80
CA LYS A 111 0.91 -18.67 -0.92
C LYS A 111 1.16 -19.99 -1.64
N GLN A 112 0.37 -21.03 -1.37
CA GLN A 112 0.45 -22.32 -2.07
C GLN A 112 0.08 -22.20 -3.55
N LEU A 113 -1.00 -21.50 -3.90
CA LEU A 113 -1.41 -21.27 -5.29
C LEU A 113 -0.36 -20.48 -6.07
N ALA A 114 0.26 -19.48 -5.44
CA ALA A 114 1.35 -18.72 -6.03
C ALA A 114 2.56 -19.64 -6.29
N ALA A 115 3.00 -20.41 -5.30
CA ALA A 115 4.12 -21.34 -5.45
C ALA A 115 3.86 -22.43 -6.52
N GLN A 116 2.61 -22.89 -6.69
CA GLN A 116 2.23 -23.80 -7.78
C GLN A 116 2.30 -23.13 -9.16
N THR A 117 2.04 -21.83 -9.23
CA THR A 117 2.03 -21.07 -10.49
C THR A 117 3.44 -20.63 -10.91
N TYR A 118 4.25 -20.18 -9.96
CA TYR A 118 5.57 -19.60 -10.23
C TYR A 118 6.75 -20.53 -9.89
N GLY A 119 6.51 -21.56 -9.09
CA GLY A 119 7.55 -22.36 -8.44
C GLY A 119 7.91 -21.81 -7.05
N SER A 120 8.32 -22.70 -6.14
CA SER A 120 8.70 -22.33 -4.77
C SER A 120 9.93 -21.42 -4.69
N ASN A 121 10.81 -21.49 -5.70
CA ASN A 121 12.03 -20.67 -5.78
C ASN A 121 11.76 -19.24 -6.28
N ALA A 122 10.57 -18.97 -6.84
CA ALA A 122 10.18 -17.67 -7.37
C ALA A 122 9.64 -16.73 -6.28
N GLN A 123 10.44 -16.51 -5.23
CA GLN A 123 9.99 -15.85 -4.01
C GLN A 123 9.43 -14.45 -4.26
N GLN A 124 10.00 -13.69 -5.20
CA GLN A 124 9.58 -12.32 -5.48
C GLN A 124 8.18 -12.31 -6.10
N LYS A 125 7.92 -13.22 -7.06
CA LYS A 125 6.60 -13.40 -7.67
C LYS A 125 5.57 -13.92 -6.67
N ASN A 126 5.95 -14.85 -5.80
CA ASN A 126 5.09 -15.36 -4.75
C ASN A 126 4.65 -14.24 -3.77
N LEU A 127 5.56 -13.32 -3.42
CA LEU A 127 5.25 -12.15 -2.60
C LEU A 127 4.34 -11.15 -3.33
N LEU A 128 4.59 -10.87 -4.61
CA LEU A 128 3.71 -10.02 -5.42
C LEU A 128 2.29 -10.61 -5.52
N ALA A 129 2.14 -11.91 -5.71
CA ALA A 129 0.81 -12.54 -5.73
C ALA A 129 0.11 -12.45 -4.36
N THR A 130 0.86 -12.61 -3.27
CA THR A 130 0.31 -12.46 -1.91
C THR A 130 -0.15 -11.02 -1.65
N ASN A 131 0.62 -10.02 -2.09
CA ASN A 131 0.19 -8.62 -2.03
C ASN A 131 -1.01 -8.33 -2.94
N ALA A 132 -1.07 -8.91 -4.14
CA ALA A 132 -2.22 -8.76 -5.03
C ALA A 132 -3.50 -9.26 -4.33
N PHE A 133 -3.42 -10.39 -3.63
CA PHE A 133 -4.53 -10.87 -2.81
C PHE A 133 -4.94 -9.86 -1.73
N ILE A 134 -4.00 -9.24 -1.00
CA ILE A 134 -4.29 -8.18 -0.02
C ILE A 134 -5.08 -7.03 -0.66
N LEU A 135 -4.63 -6.56 -1.83
CA LEU A 135 -5.27 -5.46 -2.56
C LEU A 135 -6.71 -5.79 -2.98
N ILE A 136 -6.90 -6.98 -3.55
CA ILE A 136 -8.20 -7.52 -3.93
C ILE A 136 -9.11 -7.64 -2.70
N TYR A 137 -8.55 -8.07 -1.57
CA TYR A 137 -9.29 -8.20 -0.30
C TYR A 137 -9.79 -6.85 0.22
N TYR A 138 -8.95 -5.81 0.21
CA TYR A 138 -9.36 -4.47 0.59
C TYR A 138 -10.53 -3.96 -0.25
N ASP A 139 -10.47 -4.16 -1.57
CA ASP A 139 -11.59 -3.84 -2.46
C ASP A 139 -12.86 -4.64 -2.08
N ALA A 140 -12.75 -5.95 -1.88
CA ALA A 140 -13.88 -6.79 -1.48
C ALA A 140 -14.54 -6.32 -0.17
N LEU A 141 -13.74 -5.98 0.85
CA LEU A 141 -14.26 -5.46 2.12
C LEU A 141 -14.96 -4.11 1.95
N SER A 142 -14.36 -3.19 1.20
CA SER A 142 -14.95 -1.86 0.97
C SER A 142 -16.32 -1.93 0.29
N ARG A 143 -16.50 -2.86 -0.65
CA ARG A 143 -17.77 -3.04 -1.38
C ARG A 143 -18.83 -3.72 -0.53
N LYS A 144 -18.42 -4.68 0.30
CA LYS A 144 -19.36 -5.50 1.09
C LYS A 144 -19.75 -4.89 2.41
N ASN A 145 -18.89 -4.06 3.00
CA ASN A 145 -19.20 -3.28 4.18
C ASN A 145 -18.90 -1.80 3.92
N PRO A 146 -19.73 -1.12 3.10
CA PRO A 146 -19.49 0.27 2.73
C PRO A 146 -19.58 1.24 3.92
N ASN A 147 -20.10 0.81 5.08
CA ASN A 147 -20.19 1.66 6.27
C ASN A 147 -18.89 1.67 7.09
N PHE A 148 -18.01 0.69 6.89
CA PHE A 148 -16.73 0.57 7.58
C PHE A 148 -15.62 1.12 6.69
N TYR A 149 -15.17 2.35 6.95
CA TYR A 149 -14.39 3.13 5.98
C TYR A 149 -12.90 2.78 5.89
N TRP A 150 -12.36 2.03 6.85
CA TRP A 150 -10.92 1.71 6.89
C TRP A 150 -10.35 1.11 5.58
N PRO A 151 -11.02 0.15 4.91
CA PRO A 151 -10.52 -0.44 3.67
C PRO A 151 -10.33 0.57 2.52
N ASN A 152 -11.05 1.70 2.55
CA ASN A 152 -11.03 2.71 1.49
C ASN A 152 -9.64 3.32 1.27
N LEU A 153 -8.88 3.55 2.34
CA LEU A 153 -7.49 4.01 2.25
C LEU A 153 -6.54 2.82 2.12
N GLY A 154 -6.84 1.72 2.83
CA GLY A 154 -5.99 0.54 2.92
C GLY A 154 -5.60 -0.05 1.56
N VAL A 155 -6.52 -0.07 0.59
CA VAL A 155 -6.21 -0.50 -0.79
C VAL A 155 -5.08 0.29 -1.44
N PHE A 156 -5.04 1.62 -1.24
CA PHE A 156 -4.02 2.48 -1.85
C PHE A 156 -2.71 2.46 -1.08
N VAL A 157 -2.76 2.44 0.25
CA VAL A 157 -1.56 2.27 1.08
C VAL A 157 -0.88 0.95 0.78
N ALA A 158 -1.66 -0.14 0.68
CA ALA A 158 -1.13 -1.43 0.31
C ALA A 158 -0.58 -1.48 -1.13
N ASN A 159 -1.11 -0.65 -2.04
CA ASN A 159 -0.61 -0.55 -3.40
C ASN A 159 0.69 0.27 -3.48
N ASP A 160 0.87 1.28 -2.63
CA ASP A 160 2.15 1.97 -2.54
C ASP A 160 3.23 1.05 -1.95
N VAL A 161 2.88 0.23 -0.95
CA VAL A 161 3.75 -0.85 -0.46
C VAL A 161 4.11 -1.85 -1.59
N ARG A 162 3.14 -2.23 -2.44
CA ARG A 162 3.41 -3.05 -3.65
C ARG A 162 4.42 -2.42 -4.58
N SER A 163 4.27 -1.13 -4.84
CA SER A 163 5.16 -0.38 -5.72
C SER A 163 6.60 -0.39 -5.21
N ASN A 164 6.77 -0.36 -3.88
CA ASN A 164 8.08 -0.47 -3.25
C ASN A 164 8.65 -1.89 -3.34
N TYR A 165 7.82 -2.93 -3.27
CA TYR A 165 8.29 -4.30 -3.54
C TYR A 165 8.82 -4.43 -4.97
N ALA A 166 8.05 -3.97 -5.96
CA ALA A 166 8.47 -4.01 -7.35
C ALA A 166 9.80 -3.27 -7.58
N LEU A 167 9.97 -2.13 -6.90
CA LEU A 167 11.22 -1.37 -6.89
C LEU A 167 12.38 -2.14 -6.24
N THR A 168 12.20 -2.61 -5.02
CA THR A 168 13.28 -3.26 -4.26
C THR A 168 13.70 -4.59 -4.90
N PHE A 169 12.79 -5.30 -5.57
CA PHE A 169 13.15 -6.40 -6.47
C PHE A 169 13.96 -5.93 -7.66
N SER A 170 13.56 -4.84 -8.31
CA SER A 170 14.30 -4.26 -9.44
C SER A 170 15.72 -3.84 -9.04
N LEU A 171 15.89 -3.26 -7.85
CA LEU A 171 17.19 -2.99 -7.24
C LEU A 171 17.96 -4.27 -6.99
N SER A 172 17.35 -5.26 -6.33
CA SER A 172 18.01 -6.53 -6.04
C SER A 172 18.60 -7.14 -7.30
N ASN A 173 17.83 -7.20 -8.39
CA ASN A 173 18.30 -7.70 -9.68
C ASN A 173 19.36 -6.79 -10.33
N ALA A 174 19.27 -5.48 -10.17
CA ALA A 174 20.24 -4.52 -10.70
C ALA A 174 21.63 -4.64 -10.06
N LEU A 175 21.71 -5.25 -8.86
CA LEU A 175 22.96 -5.53 -8.16
C LEU A 175 23.66 -6.82 -8.62
N ASP A 176 22.99 -7.70 -9.36
CA ASP A 176 23.57 -8.98 -9.80
C ASP A 176 24.86 -8.83 -10.60
N PRO A 177 25.00 -7.91 -11.58
CA PRO A 177 26.23 -7.73 -12.33
C PRO A 177 27.44 -7.33 -11.46
N LEU A 178 27.17 -6.68 -10.33
CA LEU A 178 28.19 -6.23 -9.39
C LEU A 178 28.66 -7.33 -8.42
N LYS A 179 27.99 -8.49 -8.39
CA LYS A 179 28.46 -9.67 -7.64
C LYS A 179 29.74 -10.26 -8.20
N LEU A 180 29.97 -10.05 -9.50
CA LEU A 180 30.99 -10.77 -10.28
C LEU A 180 32.22 -9.90 -10.59
N SER A 181 32.17 -8.59 -10.33
CA SER A 181 33.26 -7.68 -10.64
C SER A 181 34.28 -7.58 -9.49
N ASN A 182 35.29 -8.46 -9.55
CA ASN A 182 36.66 -8.26 -9.04
C ASN A 182 36.85 -7.86 -7.56
N SER A 183 36.66 -8.81 -6.64
CA SER A 183 37.36 -8.86 -5.33
C SER A 183 37.16 -7.68 -4.37
N GLN A 184 36.41 -6.65 -4.75
CA GLN A 184 36.04 -5.54 -3.90
C GLN A 184 34.69 -5.86 -3.29
N ASN A 185 34.65 -5.95 -1.96
CA ASN A 185 33.42 -5.99 -1.20
C ASN A 185 32.68 -4.65 -1.41
N ILE A 186 31.91 -4.52 -2.49
CA ILE A 186 31.06 -3.35 -2.70
C ILE A 186 30.07 -3.30 -1.54
N MET A 187 30.23 -2.27 -0.71
CA MET A 187 29.37 -2.01 0.44
C MET A 187 28.34 -0.96 0.05
N ILE A 188 27.06 -1.25 0.29
CA ILE A 188 25.96 -0.30 0.16
C ILE A 188 25.22 -0.29 1.49
N ALA A 189 25.03 0.89 2.07
CA ALA A 189 24.45 1.03 3.41
C ALA A 189 25.16 0.13 4.47
N GLY A 190 26.47 -0.07 4.33
CA GLY A 190 27.26 -0.92 5.23
C GLY A 190 27.04 -2.42 5.07
N LYS A 191 26.45 -2.89 3.97
CA LYS A 191 26.26 -4.32 3.67
C LYS A 191 26.88 -4.68 2.33
N ASN A 192 27.51 -5.86 2.25
CA ASN A 192 27.92 -6.42 0.96
C ASN A 192 26.68 -6.81 0.13
N ILE A 193 26.84 -6.97 -1.19
CA ILE A 193 25.71 -7.22 -2.10
C ILE A 193 24.85 -8.43 -1.70
N PRO A 194 25.41 -9.62 -1.40
CA PRO A 194 24.58 -10.77 -0.97
C PRO A 194 23.77 -10.48 0.30
N THR A 195 24.39 -9.84 1.30
CA THR A 195 23.70 -9.48 2.55
C THR A 195 22.63 -8.42 2.31
N LEU A 196 22.90 -7.46 1.43
CA LEU A 196 21.94 -6.42 1.05
C LEU A 196 20.69 -7.04 0.39
N GLN A 197 20.87 -7.90 -0.61
CA GLN A 197 19.77 -8.57 -1.30
C GLN A 197 18.95 -9.47 -0.36
N ASN A 198 19.62 -10.21 0.54
CA ASN A 198 18.94 -11.00 1.55
C ASN A 198 18.15 -10.11 2.55
N THR A 199 18.73 -8.99 2.97
CA THR A 199 18.05 -8.00 3.83
C THR A 199 16.78 -7.47 3.17
N ILE A 200 16.86 -7.07 1.90
CA ILE A 200 15.72 -6.60 1.11
C ILE A 200 14.62 -7.66 1.05
N MET A 201 15.00 -8.91 0.73
CA MET A 201 14.06 -10.02 0.61
C MET A 201 13.35 -10.30 1.94
N GLN A 202 14.09 -10.41 3.04
CA GLN A 202 13.53 -10.66 4.37
C GLN A 202 12.62 -9.49 4.81
N ALA A 203 13.02 -8.24 4.56
CA ALA A 203 12.19 -7.09 4.89
C ALA A 203 10.87 -7.07 4.10
N ASN A 204 10.91 -7.41 2.81
CA ASN A 204 9.70 -7.54 2.00
C ASN A 204 8.79 -8.67 2.51
N GLN A 205 9.34 -9.80 2.98
CA GLN A 205 8.56 -10.86 3.61
C GLN A 205 7.89 -10.36 4.91
N ALA A 206 8.63 -9.63 5.76
CA ALA A 206 8.10 -9.05 6.98
C ALA A 206 6.97 -8.05 6.71
N LEU A 207 7.15 -7.16 5.73
CA LEU A 207 6.13 -6.19 5.32
C LEU A 207 4.85 -6.88 4.80
N ILE A 208 4.98 -7.92 3.96
CA ILE A 208 3.82 -8.70 3.49
C ILE A 208 3.11 -9.40 4.64
N GLN A 209 3.87 -9.96 5.59
CA GLN A 209 3.29 -10.62 6.75
C GLN A 209 2.55 -9.61 7.63
N GLY A 210 3.12 -8.43 7.86
CA GLY A 210 2.44 -7.34 8.55
C GLY A 210 1.14 -6.94 7.87
N GLN A 211 1.10 -6.82 6.54
CA GLN A 211 -0.14 -6.55 5.81
C GLN A 211 -1.17 -7.69 5.92
N ALA A 212 -0.71 -8.95 5.93
CA ALA A 212 -1.59 -10.10 6.14
C ALA A 212 -2.16 -10.13 7.57
N ASP A 213 -1.37 -9.77 8.56
CA ASP A 213 -1.80 -9.67 9.96
C ASP A 213 -2.81 -8.53 10.14
N VAL A 214 -2.59 -7.39 9.49
CA VAL A 214 -3.54 -6.27 9.43
C VAL A 214 -4.86 -6.71 8.80
N MET A 215 -4.81 -7.45 7.69
CA MET A 215 -6.01 -7.98 7.05
C MET A 215 -6.75 -8.99 7.94
N ALA A 216 -6.02 -9.86 8.64
CA ALA A 216 -6.63 -10.79 9.59
C ALA A 216 -7.33 -10.05 10.74
N ASP A 217 -6.69 -9.01 11.30
CA ASP A 217 -7.20 -8.22 12.42
C ASP A 217 -8.32 -7.26 11.96
N ILE A 218 -7.98 -6.13 11.31
CA ILE A 218 -8.96 -5.10 10.94
C ILE A 218 -9.91 -5.57 9.85
N GLY A 219 -9.43 -6.36 8.89
CA GLY A 219 -10.32 -6.98 7.90
C GLY A 219 -11.31 -7.94 8.57
N GLY A 220 -10.88 -8.67 9.60
CA GLY A 220 -11.76 -9.47 10.43
C GLY A 220 -12.79 -8.64 11.19
N LEU A 221 -12.39 -7.49 11.76
CA LEU A 221 -13.31 -6.53 12.39
C LEU A 221 -14.35 -5.98 11.40
N SER A 222 -13.94 -5.70 10.16
CA SER A 222 -14.85 -5.27 9.09
C SER A 222 -15.88 -6.34 8.71
N ILE A 223 -15.57 -7.62 8.89
CA ILE A 223 -16.54 -8.71 8.70
C ILE A 223 -17.46 -8.77 9.92
N LEU A 224 -16.88 -8.77 11.13
CA LEU A 224 -17.62 -8.84 12.38
C LEU A 224 -18.64 -7.69 12.52
N HIS A 225 -18.26 -6.47 12.13
CA HIS A 225 -19.13 -5.29 12.11
C HIS A 225 -20.42 -5.45 11.30
N GLN A 226 -20.44 -6.35 10.30
CA GLN A 226 -21.67 -6.59 9.52
C GLN A 226 -22.73 -7.33 10.34
N HIS A 227 -22.36 -7.93 11.48
CA HIS A 227 -23.21 -8.84 12.24
C HIS A 227 -23.50 -8.35 13.67
N TYR A 228 -22.73 -7.42 14.20
CA TYR A 228 -22.85 -6.94 15.58
C TYR A 228 -22.92 -5.41 15.64
N ASP A 229 -23.59 -4.88 16.68
CA ASP A 229 -23.62 -3.44 16.91
C ASP A 229 -22.24 -2.93 17.38
N SER A 230 -21.83 -1.79 16.83
CA SER A 230 -20.53 -1.19 17.16
C SER A 230 -20.34 -0.90 18.66
N ALA A 231 -21.39 -0.61 19.43
CA ALA A 231 -21.27 -0.41 20.88
C ALA A 231 -21.00 -1.73 21.65
N GLU A 232 -21.60 -2.83 21.19
CA GLU A 232 -21.31 -4.16 21.71
C GLU A 232 -19.86 -4.53 21.43
N LEU A 233 -19.42 -4.36 20.17
CA LEU A 233 -18.04 -4.60 19.75
C LEU A 233 -17.03 -3.75 20.54
N ALA A 234 -17.34 -2.48 20.81
CA ALA A 234 -16.51 -1.61 21.65
C ALA A 234 -16.31 -2.17 23.07
N THR A 235 -17.30 -2.88 23.60
CA THR A 235 -17.29 -3.44 24.96
C THR A 235 -16.53 -4.76 24.98
N VAL A 236 -16.95 -5.73 24.15
CA VAL A 236 -16.45 -7.11 24.17
C VAL A 236 -15.02 -7.22 23.63
N LEU A 237 -14.61 -6.35 22.69
CA LEU A 237 -13.26 -6.31 22.14
C LEU A 237 -12.34 -5.30 22.85
N SER A 238 -12.78 -4.69 23.96
CA SER A 238 -11.93 -3.78 24.74
C SER A 238 -10.59 -4.38 25.20
N PRO A 239 -10.45 -5.70 25.48
CA PRO A 239 -9.16 -6.29 25.83
C PRO A 239 -8.09 -6.20 24.72
N TYR A 240 -8.50 -6.02 23.45
CA TYR A 240 -7.58 -5.90 22.32
C TYR A 240 -6.94 -4.51 22.22
N GLY A 241 -7.50 -3.50 22.90
CA GLY A 241 -6.87 -2.18 23.02
C GLY A 241 -7.86 -1.03 23.21
N ALA A 242 -7.41 0.01 23.93
CA ALA A 242 -8.21 1.21 24.18
C ALA A 242 -8.56 1.98 22.89
N ASN A 243 -7.64 2.04 21.92
CA ASN A 243 -7.90 2.68 20.64
C ASN A 243 -8.91 1.91 19.79
N LEU A 244 -8.93 0.58 19.86
CA LEU A 244 -9.96 -0.22 19.21
C LEU A 244 -11.35 0.07 19.79
N ARG A 245 -11.48 0.07 21.13
CA ARG A 245 -12.72 0.46 21.80
C ARG A 245 -13.19 1.84 21.34
N LYS A 246 -12.28 2.83 21.32
CA LYS A 246 -12.60 4.19 20.87
C LYS A 246 -13.04 4.21 19.39
N ALA A 247 -12.38 3.46 18.52
CA ALA A 247 -12.73 3.37 17.10
C ALA A 247 -14.16 2.84 16.91
N PHE A 248 -14.55 1.79 17.63
CA PHE A 248 -15.92 1.27 17.58
C PHE A 248 -16.96 2.23 18.17
N LEU A 249 -16.64 2.99 19.22
CA LEU A 249 -17.53 4.04 19.71
C LEU A 249 -17.76 5.14 18.65
N LEU A 250 -16.72 5.51 17.89
CA LEU A 250 -16.86 6.43 16.76
C LEU A 250 -17.67 5.80 15.61
N GLN A 251 -17.42 4.52 15.32
CA GLN A 251 -18.17 3.78 14.31
C GLN A 251 -19.66 3.72 14.64
N LYS A 252 -20.02 3.51 15.91
CA LYS A 252 -21.41 3.53 16.39
C LYS A 252 -22.13 4.84 16.04
N VAL A 253 -21.47 5.98 16.28
CA VAL A 253 -22.03 7.29 15.94
C VAL A 253 -22.21 7.43 14.42
N ALA A 254 -21.26 6.92 13.63
CA ALA A 254 -21.40 6.89 12.18
C ALA A 254 -22.55 5.99 11.71
N ASP A 255 -22.71 4.79 12.30
CA ASP A 255 -23.76 3.82 11.95
C ASP A 255 -25.16 4.37 12.26
N GLU A 256 -25.33 5.04 13.39
CA GLU A 256 -26.60 5.69 13.77
C GLU A 256 -26.95 6.84 12.82
N TYR A 257 -25.94 7.62 12.42
CA TYR A 257 -26.13 8.64 11.40
C TYR A 257 -26.51 8.03 10.04
N ALA A 258 -25.83 6.97 9.62
CA ALA A 258 -26.15 6.26 8.38
C ALA A 258 -27.58 5.71 8.37
N LYS A 259 -28.06 5.16 9.50
CA LYS A 259 -29.43 4.67 9.64
C LYS A 259 -30.47 5.80 9.47
N SER A 260 -30.16 7.03 9.88
CA SER A 260 -31.09 8.16 9.84
C SER A 260 -31.03 9.00 8.55
N LYS A 261 -29.86 9.11 7.90
CA LYS A 261 -29.63 9.99 6.75
C LYS A 261 -29.06 9.30 5.50
N GLY A 262 -28.67 8.03 5.60
CA GLY A 262 -28.02 7.28 4.54
C GLY A 262 -26.49 7.40 4.55
N ASN A 263 -25.82 6.43 3.93
CA ASN A 263 -24.36 6.31 3.93
C ASN A 263 -23.66 7.10 2.79
N THR A 264 -24.42 7.85 2.00
CA THR A 264 -23.90 8.76 0.97
C THR A 264 -23.74 10.19 1.48
N ASP A 265 -24.31 10.50 2.63
CA ASP A 265 -24.30 11.82 3.26
C ASP A 265 -22.87 12.27 3.65
N LYS A 266 -22.61 13.58 3.54
CA LYS A 266 -21.30 14.17 3.83
C LYS A 266 -20.91 14.06 5.31
N GLN A 267 -21.87 14.21 6.21
CA GLN A 267 -21.63 14.09 7.64
C GLN A 267 -21.39 12.64 8.04
N PHE A 268 -22.13 11.68 7.47
CA PHE A 268 -21.82 10.26 7.63
C PHE A 268 -20.37 9.96 7.22
N LYS A 269 -19.97 10.37 6.01
CA LYS A 269 -18.61 10.17 5.47
C LYS A 269 -17.52 10.67 6.41
N ARG A 270 -17.72 11.85 7.02
CA ARG A 270 -16.83 12.43 8.01
C ARG A 270 -16.74 11.57 9.28
N LEU A 271 -17.88 11.19 9.86
CA LEU A 271 -17.93 10.36 11.07
C LEU A 271 -17.29 8.98 10.84
N ALA A 272 -17.56 8.35 9.69
CA ALA A 272 -16.96 7.08 9.30
C ALA A 272 -15.44 7.22 9.07
N THR A 273 -14.99 8.37 8.57
CA THR A 273 -13.55 8.69 8.45
C THR A 273 -12.89 8.83 9.82
N ASP A 274 -13.55 9.47 10.79
CA ASP A 274 -13.03 9.56 12.17
C ASP A 274 -12.89 8.16 12.81
N ALA A 275 -13.87 7.28 12.59
CA ALA A 275 -13.80 5.88 13.02
C ALA A 275 -12.65 5.13 12.32
N ALA A 276 -12.50 5.28 11.00
CA ALA A 276 -11.43 4.68 10.22
C ALA A 276 -10.03 5.12 10.67
N ILE A 277 -9.87 6.39 11.06
CA ILE A 277 -8.64 6.90 11.69
C ILE A 277 -8.38 6.18 13.01
N GLY A 278 -9.41 5.96 13.83
CA GLY A 278 -9.32 5.17 15.07
C GLY A 278 -8.82 3.74 14.83
N PHE A 279 -9.39 3.04 13.84
CA PHE A 279 -8.91 1.71 13.45
C PHE A 279 -7.48 1.75 12.90
N GLY A 280 -7.13 2.78 12.12
CA GLY A 280 -5.76 3.00 11.65
C GLY A 280 -4.76 3.20 12.79
N ILE A 281 -5.14 3.89 13.88
CA ILE A 281 -4.28 4.00 15.06
C ILE A 281 -4.05 2.64 15.71
N HIS A 282 -5.11 1.86 15.95
CA HIS A 282 -5.00 0.50 16.48
C HIS A 282 -4.11 -0.38 15.60
N GLU A 283 -4.27 -0.30 14.28
CA GLU A 283 -3.43 -1.00 13.31
C GLU A 283 -1.94 -0.67 13.49
N GLN A 284 -1.60 0.63 13.55
CA GLN A 284 -0.20 1.06 13.68
C GLN A 284 0.41 0.63 15.02
N GLU A 285 -0.36 0.69 16.10
CA GLU A 285 0.12 0.42 17.47
C GLU A 285 0.21 -1.07 17.81
N LYS A 286 -0.80 -1.85 17.44
CA LYS A 286 -0.95 -3.23 17.91
C LYS A 286 -0.49 -4.26 16.91
N ILE A 287 -0.57 -3.94 15.62
CA ILE A 287 -0.32 -4.91 14.55
C ILE A 287 1.02 -4.63 13.88
N LEU A 288 1.26 -3.39 13.46
CA LEU A 288 2.45 -3.05 12.68
C LEU A 288 3.67 -2.67 13.54
N GLN A 289 3.49 -2.14 14.75
CA GLN A 289 4.62 -1.80 15.62
C GLN A 289 5.57 -2.98 15.88
N PRO A 290 5.10 -4.20 16.21
CA PRO A 290 5.99 -5.35 16.40
C PRO A 290 6.86 -5.69 15.18
N MET A 291 6.36 -5.43 13.97
CA MET A 291 7.15 -5.58 12.74
C MET A 291 8.23 -4.50 12.66
N TRP A 292 7.87 -3.23 12.90
CA TRP A 292 8.81 -2.10 12.85
C TRP A 292 9.88 -2.12 13.95
N ASP A 293 9.61 -2.77 15.08
CA ASP A 293 10.56 -2.94 16.18
C ASP A 293 11.71 -3.91 15.85
N GLN A 294 11.55 -4.75 14.82
CA GLN A 294 12.57 -5.69 14.39
C GLN A 294 13.83 -4.96 13.88
N ALA A 295 15.01 -5.49 14.23
CA ALA A 295 16.29 -4.95 13.75
C ALA A 295 16.38 -4.92 12.23
N LEU A 296 15.79 -5.93 11.57
CA LEU A 296 15.67 -6.02 10.11
C LEU A 296 15.02 -4.78 9.50
N MET A 297 13.96 -4.24 10.10
CA MET A 297 13.25 -3.07 9.57
C MET A 297 14.05 -1.78 9.73
N ARG A 298 14.90 -1.67 10.76
CA ARG A 298 15.86 -0.56 10.89
C ARG A 298 16.92 -0.60 9.79
N ASP A 299 17.43 -1.79 9.46
CA ASP A 299 18.38 -1.96 8.37
C ASP A 299 17.73 -1.70 7.00
N PHE A 300 16.47 -2.11 6.83
CA PHE A 300 15.70 -1.80 5.63
C PHE A 300 15.47 -0.30 5.44
N ALA A 301 15.23 0.46 6.52
CA ALA A 301 15.11 1.91 6.45
C ALA A 301 16.37 2.57 5.87
N LYS A 302 17.56 2.14 6.28
CA LYS A 302 18.83 2.64 5.71
C LYS A 302 18.95 2.34 4.21
N ILE A 303 18.47 1.18 3.78
CA ILE A 303 18.43 0.80 2.36
C ILE A 303 17.43 1.68 1.60
N ASN A 304 16.28 1.98 2.20
CA ASN A 304 15.30 2.90 1.64
C ASN A 304 15.89 4.31 1.46
N ASP A 305 16.60 4.83 2.45
CA ASP A 305 17.27 6.13 2.37
C ASP A 305 18.33 6.17 1.27
N PHE A 306 19.05 5.05 1.08
CA PHE A 306 19.95 4.89 -0.06
C PHE A 306 19.20 5.00 -1.39
N ILE A 307 18.11 4.26 -1.57
CA ILE A 307 17.31 4.27 -2.81
C ILE A 307 16.71 5.67 -3.08
N LEU A 308 16.22 6.33 -2.04
CA LEU A 308 15.72 7.70 -2.11
C LEU A 308 16.81 8.67 -2.56
N SER A 309 18.02 8.54 -2.01
CA SER A 309 19.17 9.37 -2.39
C SER A 309 19.57 9.13 -3.85
N LEU A 310 19.63 7.86 -4.27
CA LEU A 310 20.00 7.48 -5.64
C LEU A 310 19.04 8.00 -6.70
N SER A 311 17.75 7.99 -6.37
CA SER A 311 16.70 8.33 -7.32
C SER A 311 16.36 9.80 -7.38
N LEU A 312 17.15 10.66 -6.71
CA LEU A 312 16.79 12.05 -6.45
C LEU A 312 15.36 12.13 -5.93
N GLU A 313 15.09 11.37 -4.89
CA GLU A 313 13.82 11.41 -4.16
C GLU A 313 12.62 10.81 -4.92
N ASN A 314 12.79 10.37 -6.16
CA ASN A 314 11.67 9.92 -6.99
C ASN A 314 11.21 8.49 -6.68
N VAL A 315 12.01 7.70 -5.97
CA VAL A 315 11.84 6.26 -5.87
C VAL A 315 12.23 5.78 -4.46
N GLY A 316 11.25 5.33 -3.67
CA GLY A 316 11.41 4.81 -2.28
C GLY A 316 10.15 5.05 -1.43
N LEU A 317 10.14 4.56 -0.18
CA LEU A 317 9.07 4.78 0.80
C LEU A 317 9.22 6.15 1.47
N ARG A 318 8.23 7.02 1.28
CA ARG A 318 8.17 8.38 1.87
C ARG A 318 6.98 8.62 2.80
N GLY A 319 6.07 7.65 2.90
CA GLY A 319 4.77 7.85 3.53
C GLY A 319 3.74 8.57 2.65
N ASP A 320 4.14 9.02 1.46
CA ASP A 320 3.21 9.47 0.43
C ASP A 320 2.28 8.32 0.00
N ILE A 321 1.02 8.61 -0.29
CA ILE A 321 0.04 7.62 -0.71
C ILE A 321 -0.33 7.87 -2.16
N PHE A 322 0.06 6.94 -3.02
CA PHE A 322 -0.29 6.95 -4.43
C PHE A 322 -1.72 6.41 -4.64
N ILE A 323 -2.59 7.25 -5.19
CA ILE A 323 -3.96 6.89 -5.59
C ILE A 323 -3.96 6.64 -7.10
N GLY A 324 -3.78 5.37 -7.44
CA GLY A 324 -3.70 4.87 -8.81
C GLY A 324 -3.33 3.40 -8.82
N VAL A 325 -3.31 2.79 -10.01
CA VAL A 325 -3.02 1.35 -10.16
C VAL A 325 -1.51 1.08 -10.18
N ASN A 326 -0.77 1.78 -11.03
CA ASN A 326 0.65 1.52 -11.26
C ASN A 326 1.42 2.80 -11.59
N LYS A 327 2.22 3.28 -10.64
CA LYS A 327 3.00 4.53 -10.76
C LYS A 327 4.15 4.46 -11.78
N PHE A 328 4.47 3.27 -12.29
CA PHE A 328 5.52 3.05 -13.28
C PHE A 328 4.98 2.88 -14.71
N LYS A 329 3.65 2.73 -14.88
CA LYS A 329 3.01 2.84 -16.20
C LYS A 329 2.63 4.30 -16.43
N LEU A 330 3.56 5.07 -16.99
CA LEU A 330 3.24 6.35 -17.61
C LEU A 330 2.32 6.05 -18.80
N ILE A 331 1.08 6.57 -18.81
CA ILE A 331 0.28 6.94 -19.99
C ILE A 331 -1.17 7.31 -19.54
N PHE A 332 -1.50 8.60 -19.69
CA PHE A 332 -2.82 9.27 -19.76
C PHE A 332 -3.82 9.28 -18.58
N THR A 333 -3.62 8.60 -17.47
CA THR A 333 -4.54 8.70 -16.31
C THR A 333 -4.04 9.72 -15.27
N PRO A 334 -4.87 10.67 -14.80
CA PRO A 334 -4.46 11.60 -13.76
C PRO A 334 -4.18 10.82 -12.47
N TYR A 335 -2.93 10.82 -12.04
CA TYR A 335 -2.53 10.21 -10.77
C TYR A 335 -2.71 11.22 -9.64
N LEU A 336 -3.10 10.75 -8.47
CA LEU A 336 -3.21 11.59 -7.27
C LEU A 336 -2.21 11.09 -6.23
N ILE A 337 -1.52 12.00 -5.55
CA ILE A 337 -0.57 11.68 -4.50
C ILE A 337 -0.97 12.46 -3.26
N ILE A 338 -1.38 11.74 -2.21
CA ILE A 338 -1.53 12.35 -0.90
C ILE A 338 -0.13 12.43 -0.30
N ARG A 339 0.38 13.66 -0.14
CA ARG A 339 1.70 13.87 0.45
C ARG A 339 1.65 13.57 1.94
N ALA A 340 2.69 12.91 2.46
CA ALA A 340 2.89 12.79 3.90
C ALA A 340 2.95 14.19 4.54
N PRO A 341 2.48 14.36 5.79
CA PRO A 341 2.72 15.59 6.53
C PRO A 341 4.21 15.91 6.61
N LEU A 342 4.60 17.18 6.44
CA LEU A 342 6.01 17.61 6.45
C LEU A 342 6.77 17.22 7.72
N SER A 343 6.05 17.06 8.85
CA SER A 343 6.62 16.65 10.13
C SER A 343 6.73 15.14 10.31
N ALA A 344 6.16 14.33 9.40
CA ALA A 344 6.10 12.88 9.50
C ALA A 344 7.08 12.24 8.51
N THR A 345 8.36 12.28 8.86
CA THR A 345 9.47 11.89 7.97
C THR A 345 10.05 10.53 8.28
N ASN A 346 9.67 9.89 9.40
CA ASN A 346 10.25 8.63 9.86
C ASN A 346 9.21 7.52 9.93
N LEU A 347 9.21 6.61 8.95
CA LEU A 347 8.29 5.46 8.95
C LEU A 347 8.51 4.46 10.09
N ALA A 348 9.66 4.47 10.79
CA ALA A 348 9.84 3.67 12.00
C ALA A 348 9.15 4.32 13.23
N SER A 349 8.90 5.64 13.20
CA SER A 349 8.15 6.34 14.25
C SER A 349 6.66 6.00 14.19
N LEU A 350 6.13 5.49 15.30
CA LEU A 350 4.71 5.22 15.46
C LEU A 350 3.86 6.49 15.24
N GLN A 351 4.30 7.62 15.80
CA GLN A 351 3.56 8.88 15.71
C GLN A 351 3.50 9.40 14.28
N ASP A 352 4.59 9.28 13.53
CA ASP A 352 4.67 9.69 12.13
C ASP A 352 3.73 8.83 11.27
N ARG A 353 3.73 7.49 11.48
CA ARG A 353 2.81 6.60 10.78
C ARG A 353 1.34 6.89 11.09
N ILE A 354 1.02 7.20 12.35
CA ILE A 354 -0.33 7.64 12.74
C ILE A 354 -0.71 8.95 12.04
N ALA A 355 0.22 9.91 11.97
CA ALA A 355 -0.01 11.19 11.29
C ALA A 355 -0.24 11.01 9.79
N ILE A 356 0.55 10.14 9.14
CA ILE A 356 0.39 9.76 7.73
C ILE A 356 -0.99 9.10 7.50
N ALA A 357 -1.35 8.10 8.30
CA ALA A 357 -2.64 7.42 8.17
C ALA A 357 -3.82 8.39 8.36
N ARG A 358 -3.76 9.26 9.38
CA ARG A 358 -4.76 10.29 9.62
C ARG A 358 -4.91 11.23 8.43
N ASN A 359 -3.80 11.76 7.93
CA ASN A 359 -3.80 12.63 6.76
C ASN A 359 -4.36 11.93 5.52
N GLY A 360 -3.97 10.67 5.29
CA GLY A 360 -4.47 9.84 4.20
C GLY A 360 -5.99 9.70 4.21
N PHE A 361 -6.58 9.37 5.36
CA PHE A 361 -8.02 9.21 5.50
C PHE A 361 -8.77 10.53 5.25
N THR A 362 -8.29 11.62 5.85
CA THR A 362 -8.92 12.95 5.69
C THR A 362 -8.88 13.43 4.25
N VAL A 363 -7.70 13.44 3.63
CA VAL A 363 -7.53 13.95 2.25
C VAL A 363 -8.28 13.07 1.24
N LEU A 364 -8.25 11.74 1.41
CA LEU A 364 -9.00 10.85 0.52
C LEU A 364 -10.51 11.10 0.60
N ASN A 365 -11.06 11.35 1.79
CA ASN A 365 -12.48 11.67 1.96
C ASN A 365 -12.86 13.00 1.30
N GLU A 366 -12.00 14.02 1.42
CA GLU A 366 -12.16 15.29 0.71
C GLU A 366 -12.15 15.11 -0.81
N TRP A 367 -11.20 14.33 -1.33
CA TRP A 367 -11.10 14.05 -2.77
C TRP A 367 -12.27 13.23 -3.31
N LYS A 368 -12.80 12.28 -2.53
CA LYS A 368 -14.04 11.56 -2.88
C LYS A 368 -15.25 12.49 -2.99
N SER A 369 -15.21 13.66 -2.36
CA SER A 369 -16.24 14.69 -2.44
C SER A 369 -15.97 15.74 -3.54
N ASN A 370 -14.77 15.74 -4.14
CA ASN A 370 -14.37 16.70 -5.15
C ASN A 370 -14.67 16.15 -6.57
N PRO A 371 -15.48 16.84 -7.40
CA PRO A 371 -15.83 16.38 -8.75
C PRO A 371 -14.64 16.10 -9.69
N ALA A 372 -13.49 16.76 -9.48
CA ALA A 372 -12.30 16.55 -10.30
C ALA A 372 -11.65 15.18 -10.05
N TYR A 373 -11.75 14.66 -8.82
CA TYR A 373 -11.05 13.45 -8.37
C TYR A 373 -11.98 12.27 -8.12
N SER A 374 -13.22 12.53 -7.71
CA SER A 374 -14.19 11.54 -7.23
C SER A 374 -14.48 10.42 -8.24
N ARG A 375 -14.41 10.69 -9.54
CA ARG A 375 -14.59 9.68 -10.59
C ARG A 375 -13.42 8.69 -10.70
N TRP A 376 -12.20 9.12 -10.39
CA TRP A 376 -10.99 8.34 -10.63
C TRP A 376 -10.73 7.33 -9.52
N ILE A 377 -11.04 7.70 -8.28
CA ILE A 377 -10.77 6.87 -7.10
C ILE A 377 -11.46 5.49 -7.20
N PRO A 378 -12.77 5.39 -7.52
CA PRO A 378 -13.44 4.09 -7.67
C PRO A 378 -12.91 3.29 -8.86
N ILE A 379 -12.52 3.95 -9.96
CA ILE A 379 -11.94 3.28 -11.14
C ILE A 379 -10.64 2.58 -10.74
N TYR A 380 -9.72 3.32 -10.09
CA TYR A 380 -8.45 2.75 -9.65
C TYR A 380 -8.64 1.65 -8.63
N GLN A 381 -9.53 1.85 -7.66
CA GLN A 381 -9.85 0.85 -6.66
C GLN A 381 -10.41 -0.43 -7.30
N SER A 382 -11.32 -0.32 -8.27
CA SER A 382 -11.87 -1.47 -8.99
C SER A 382 -10.82 -2.20 -9.82
N GLN A 383 -9.94 -1.48 -10.51
CA GLN A 383 -8.86 -2.09 -11.29
C GLN A 383 -7.89 -2.86 -10.37
N ILE A 384 -7.49 -2.24 -9.27
CA ILE A 384 -6.69 -2.90 -8.23
C ILE A 384 -7.42 -4.13 -7.68
N GLY A 385 -8.71 -3.99 -7.39
CA GLY A 385 -9.59 -5.03 -6.87
C GLY A 385 -9.77 -6.23 -7.80
N GLN A 386 -9.56 -6.04 -9.11
CA GLN A 386 -9.60 -7.09 -10.13
C GLN A 386 -8.20 -7.62 -10.47
N GLY A 387 -7.15 -7.13 -9.81
CA GLY A 387 -5.76 -7.49 -10.12
C GLY A 387 -5.27 -6.94 -11.46
N GLU A 388 -5.96 -5.94 -12.02
CA GLU A 388 -5.65 -5.38 -13.32
C GLU A 388 -4.58 -4.30 -13.23
N GLY A 389 -3.65 -4.30 -14.19
CA GLY A 389 -2.66 -3.23 -14.34
C GLY A 389 -1.62 -3.13 -13.22
N LEU A 390 -1.68 -4.01 -12.21
CA LEU A 390 -0.77 -4.07 -11.06
C LEU A 390 0.71 -4.14 -11.48
N TYR A 391 1.61 -3.81 -10.55
CA TYR A 391 3.05 -3.86 -10.76
C TYR A 391 3.54 -5.28 -11.07
N GLU A 392 4.14 -5.47 -12.24
CA GLU A 392 4.68 -6.74 -12.75
C GLU A 392 6.05 -6.50 -13.41
N PRO A 393 7.12 -6.31 -12.61
CA PRO A 393 8.47 -6.05 -13.15
C PRO A 393 9.02 -7.29 -13.89
N ILE A 394 9.68 -7.06 -15.04
CA ILE A 394 10.30 -8.13 -15.85
C ILE A 394 11.32 -8.94 -15.04
N GLY A 395 12.08 -8.27 -14.17
CA GLY A 395 13.16 -8.88 -13.42
C GLY A 395 12.73 -9.75 -12.24
N ALA A 396 11.47 -9.72 -11.79
CA ALA A 396 11.08 -10.47 -10.58
C ALA A 396 11.32 -11.97 -10.78
N ARG A 397 12.23 -12.57 -10.01
CA ARG A 397 12.59 -13.99 -10.10
C ARG A 397 11.82 -14.84 -9.11
#